data_AF-C9YAH2-F1
#
_entry.id   AF-C9YAH2-F1
#
_cell.length_a   1.000
_cell.length_b   1.000
_cell.length_c   1.000
_cell.angle_alpha   90.00
_cell.angle_beta   90.00
_cell.angle_gamma   90.00
#
_symmetry.space_group_name_H-M   'P 1'
#
loop_
_entity.id
_entity.type
_entity.pdbx_description
1 polymer ?
#
loop_
_entity_poly.entity_id
_entity_poly.type
_entity_poly.pdbx_seq_one_letter_code
_entity_poly.pdbx_strand_id
1 'polypeptide(L)' 'MWLVVSGPLIVVVASFLTFYIAVRGMDPIVDENYYQAGLDINKSLAAKPESLAPAMQARNHAATGVVPTTAPR' A
#
# COMPACT_ATOMS: atom_id res chain seq x y z
N MET A 1 -45.63 17.14 -8.90
CA MET A 1 -44.70 18.19 -8.43
C MET A 1 -43.62 17.63 -7.51
N TRP A 2 -43.94 16.93 -6.42
CA TRP A 2 -42.93 16.37 -5.49
C TRP A 2 -41.82 15.54 -6.14
N LEU A 3 -42.16 14.61 -7.04
CA LEU A 3 -41.18 13.76 -7.74
C LEU A 3 -40.22 14.56 -8.64
N VAL A 4 -40.65 15.72 -9.15
CA VAL A 4 -39.84 16.59 -10.02
C VAL A 4 -38.86 17.40 -9.20
N VAL A 5 -39.23 17.79 -7.97
CA VAL A 5 -38.37 18.55 -7.05
C VAL A 5 -37.41 17.63 -6.29
N SER A 6 -37.85 16.42 -5.93
CA SER A 6 -37.04 15.48 -5.15
C SER A 6 -35.83 14.98 -5.93
N GLY A 7 -35.96 14.76 -7.25
CA GLY A 7 -34.86 14.28 -8.10
C GLY A 7 -33.63 15.20 -8.02
N PRO A 8 -33.74 16.50 -8.38
CA PRO A 8 -32.66 17.46 -8.24
C PRO A 8 -32.17 17.63 -6.80
N LEU A 9 -33.07 17.64 -5.81
CA LEU A 9 -32.70 17.81 -4.41
C LEU A 9 -31.79 16.68 -3.91
N ILE A 10 -32.09 15.42 -4.27
CA ILE A 10 -31.27 14.26 -3.91
C ILE A 10 -29.87 14.37 -4.52
N VAL A 11 -29.75 14.83 -5.77
CA VAL A 11 -28.45 15.01 -6.42
C VAL A 11 -27.59 16.05 -5.69
N VAL A 12 -28.20 17.15 -5.23
CA VAL A 12 -27.50 18.16 -4.43
C VAL A 12 -27.00 17.56 -3.11
N VAL A 13 -27.82 16.79 -2.39
CA VAL A 13 -27.38 16.13 -1.15
C VAL A 13 -26.27 15.11 -1.43
N ALA A 14 -26.39 14.33 -2.51
CA ALA A 14 -25.39 13.36 -2.91
C ALA A 14 -24.05 14.01 -3.24
N SER A 15 -24.03 15.18 -3.91
CA SER A 15 -22.78 15.87 -4.23
C SER A 15 -22.03 16.36 -2.98
N PHE A 16 -22.74 16.86 -1.98
CA PHE A 16 -22.14 17.21 -0.69
C PHE A 16 -21.59 16.00 0.05
N LEU A 17 -22.31 14.87 0.02
CA LEU A 17 -21.84 13.63 0.62
C LEU A 17 -20.55 13.12 -0.07
N THR A 18 -20.52 13.13 -1.40
CA THR A 18 -19.33 12.76 -2.17
C THR A 18 -18.16 13.70 -1.87
N PHE A 19 -18.39 15.01 -1.84
CA PHE A 19 -17.36 15.98 -1.48
C PHE A 19 -16.80 15.73 -0.07
N TYR A 20 -17.67 15.45 0.89
CA TYR A 20 -17.27 15.14 2.26
C TYR A 20 -16.37 13.90 2.33
N ILE A 21 -16.73 12.82 1.61
CA ILE A 21 -15.90 11.60 1.54
C ILE A 21 -14.56 11.93 0.91
N ALA A 22 -14.55 12.69 -0.19
CA ALA A 22 -13.33 13.05 -0.90
C ALA A 22 -12.35 13.86 -0.04
N VAL A 23 -12.84 14.80 0.77
CA VAL A 23 -11.97 15.62 1.65
C VAL A 23 -11.47 14.85 2.87
N ARG A 24 -12.30 13.95 3.44
CA ARG A 24 -11.93 13.22 4.66
C ARG A 24 -11.16 11.93 4.42
N GLY A 25 -11.34 11.30 3.27
CA GLY A 25 -10.69 10.04 2.89
C GLY A 25 -9.41 10.23 2.07
N MET A 26 -8.79 11.41 2.12
CA MET A 26 -7.52 11.63 1.43
C MET A 26 -6.42 10.83 2.14
N ASP A 27 -5.87 9.85 1.43
CA ASP A 27 -4.61 9.25 1.85
C ASP A 27 -3.53 10.34 1.90
N PRO A 28 -2.68 10.36 2.93
CA PRO A 28 -1.61 11.35 3.03
C PRO A 28 -0.71 11.26 1.80
N ILE A 29 -0.38 12.43 1.22
CA ILE A 29 0.60 12.48 0.14
C ILE A 29 1.96 12.00 0.66
N VAL A 30 2.74 11.44 -0.25
CA VAL A 30 4.12 11.01 0.00
C VAL A 30 4.89 12.17 0.64
N ASP A 31 5.52 11.92 1.80
CA ASP A 31 6.32 12.92 2.52
C ASP A 31 7.40 13.51 1.61
N GLU A 32 7.71 14.80 1.76
CA GLU A 32 8.75 15.49 0.98
C GLU A 32 10.10 14.76 1.05
N ASN A 33 10.37 14.11 2.18
CA ASN A 33 11.60 13.36 2.42
C ASN A 33 11.50 11.89 2.01
N TYR A 34 10.39 11.41 1.46
CA TYR A 34 10.24 10.02 1.05
C TYR A 34 11.32 9.59 0.05
N TYR A 35 11.65 10.48 -0.89
CA TYR A 35 12.70 10.20 -1.87
C TYR A 35 14.06 10.07 -1.18
N GLN A 36 14.36 10.95 -0.22
CA GLN A 36 15.58 10.88 0.59
C GLN A 36 15.61 9.60 1.43
N ALA A 37 14.49 9.23 2.04
CA ALA A 37 14.35 7.98 2.79
C ALA A 37 14.61 6.74 1.90
N GLY A 38 14.18 6.78 0.63
CA GLY A 38 14.47 5.74 -0.35
C GLY A 38 15.95 5.64 -0.70
N LEU A 39 16.64 6.78 -0.88
CA LEU A 39 18.09 6.82 -1.10
C LEU A 39 18.88 6.33 0.12
N ASP A 40 18.40 6.65 1.31
CA ASP A 40 19.06 6.34 2.58
C ASP A 40 18.70 4.96 3.16
N ILE A 41 17.88 4.15 2.48
CA ILE A 41 17.46 2.85 3.01
C ILE A 41 18.66 1.94 3.31
N ASN A 42 19.70 1.96 2.48
CA ASN A 42 20.92 1.18 2.69
C ASN A 42 21.68 1.62 3.96
N LYS A 43 21.62 2.91 4.32
CA LYS A 43 22.25 3.41 5.55
C LYS A 43 21.50 2.95 6.79
N SER A 44 20.17 2.96 6.75
CA SER A 44 19.34 2.49 7.88
C SER A 44 19.43 0.98 8.08
N LEU A 45 19.51 0.20 6.99
CA LEU A 45 19.75 -1.24 7.00
C LEU A 45 21.13 -1.57 7.60
N ALA A 46 22.17 -0.82 7.23
CA ALA A 46 23.52 -0.99 7.76
C ALA A 46 23.63 -0.68 9.26
N ALA A 47 22.78 0.20 9.78
CA ALA A 47 22.74 0.56 11.20
C ALA A 47 22.12 -0.52 12.11
N LYS A 48 21.42 -1.52 11.54
CA LYS A 48 20.72 -2.59 12.27
C LYS A 48 21.00 -3.98 11.68
N PRO A 49 22.26 -4.46 11.71
CA PRO A 49 22.66 -5.69 11.03
C PRO A 49 21.91 -6.93 11.53
N GLU A 50 21.54 -6.99 12.81
CA GLU A 50 20.75 -8.07 13.41
C GLU A 50 19.34 -8.21 12.80
N SER A 51 18.75 -7.11 12.34
CA SER A 51 17.44 -7.11 11.68
C SER A 51 17.45 -7.79 10.30
N LEU A 52 18.65 -8.02 9.74
CA LEU A 52 18.84 -8.65 8.44
C LEU A 52 18.83 -10.19 8.50
N ALA A 53 18.85 -10.80 9.70
CA ALA A 53 18.93 -12.26 9.83
C ALA A 53 17.81 -13.02 9.06
N PRO A 54 16.52 -12.62 9.13
CA PRO A 54 15.47 -13.27 8.33
C PRO A 54 15.65 -13.07 6.82
N ALA A 55 16.09 -11.88 6.39
CA ALA A 55 16.35 -11.58 4.99
C ALA A 55 17.49 -12.43 4.43
N MET A 56 18.54 -12.62 5.22
CA MET A 56 19.66 -13.51 4.90
C MET A 56 19.21 -14.97 4.80
N GLN A 57 18.36 -15.43 5.72
CA GLN A 57 17.80 -16.78 5.68
C GLN A 57 16.90 -17.00 4.45
N ALA A 58 16.05 -16.03 4.12
CA ALA A 58 15.20 -16.08 2.93
C ALA A 58 16.03 -16.14 1.62
N ARG A 59 17.09 -15.33 1.52
CA ARG A 59 18.03 -15.38 0.39
C ARG A 59 18.71 -16.74 0.28
N ASN A 60 19.17 -17.28 1.40
CA ASN A 60 19.80 -18.60 1.44
C ASN A 60 18.81 -19.70 1.02
N HIS A 61 17.56 -19.60 1.46
CA HIS A 61 16.51 -20.56 1.09
C HIS A 61 16.18 -20.52 -0.41
N ALA A 62 16.04 -19.33 -1.00
CA ALA A 62 15.80 -19.17 -2.44
C ALA A 62 16.93 -19.74 -3.30
N ALA A 63 18.18 -19.65 -2.84
CA ALA A 63 19.34 -20.20 -3.53
C ALA A 63 19.42 -21.74 -3.48
N THR A 64 18.73 -22.40 -2.54
CA THR A 64 18.77 -23.86 -2.35
C THR A 64 17.71 -24.66 -3.11
N GLY A 65 16.99 -24.03 -4.05
CA GLY A 65 15.82 -24.56 -4.77
C GLY A 65 15.72 -26.09 -4.84
N VAL A 66 14.77 -26.66 -4.09
CA VAL A 66 14.44 -28.08 -4.20
C VAL A 66 13.68 -28.31 -5.51
N VAL A 67 14.26 -29.09 -6.43
CA VAL A 67 13.52 -29.60 -7.60
C VAL A 67 12.55 -30.65 -7.07
N PRO A 68 11.22 -30.49 -7.24
CA PRO A 68 10.29 -31.52 -6.81
C PRO A 68 10.57 -32.81 -7.60
N THR A 69 10.96 -33.88 -6.90
CA THR A 69 11.01 -35.21 -7.51
C THR A 69 9.57 -35.64 -7.79
N THR A 70 9.17 -35.61 -9.06
CA THR A 70 7.89 -36.15 -9.52
C THR A 70 7.82 -37.64 -9.15
N ALA A 71 6.92 -38.00 -8.24
CA ALA A 71 6.71 -39.40 -7.87
C ALA A 71 6.20 -40.18 -9.10
N PRO A 72 6.77 -41.36 -9.42
CA PRO A 72 6.30 -42.17 -10.53
C PRO A 72 4.90 -42.73 -10.20
N ARG A 73 3.98 -42.59 -11.16
CA ARG A 73 2.64 -43.19 -11.14
C ARG A 73 2.71 -44.70 -11.31
#